data_AF-A0A2V5N684-F1
#
_entry.id   AF-A0A2V5N684-F1
#
_cell.length_a   1.000
_cell.length_b   1.000
_cell.length_c   1.000
_cell.angle_alpha   90.00
_cell.angle_beta   90.00
_cell.angle_gamma   90.00
#
_symmetry.space_group_name_H-M   'P 1'
#
loop_
_entity.id
_entity.type
_entity.pdbx_description
1 polymer ?
#
loop_
_entity_poly.entity_id
_entity_poly.type
_entity_poly.pdbx_seq_one_letter_code
_entity_poly.pdbx_strand_id
1 'polypeptide(L)' 'MTQSLPRPEVIITHESDLDGLVAGVLLQRLAGKLFNAEIRLEACNYNYWR' A
#
# COMPACT_ATOMS: atom_id res chain seq x y z
N MET A 1 -19.83 5.42 0.48
CA MET A 1 -19.01 6.46 -0.17
C MET A 1 -17.65 5.89 -0.59
N THR A 2 -17.63 4.84 -1.41
CA THR A 2 -16.38 4.13 -1.80
C THR A 2 -16.12 4.16 -3.31
N GLN A 3 -17.10 4.61 -4.11
CA GLN A 3 -16.98 4.67 -5.58
C GLN A 3 -15.98 5.71 -6.11
N SER A 4 -15.44 6.60 -5.27
CA SER A 4 -14.53 7.68 -5.71
C SER A 4 -13.04 7.37 -5.61
N LEU A 5 -12.64 6.28 -4.94
CA LEU A 5 -11.22 5.94 -4.78
C LEU A 5 -10.79 5.00 -5.92
N PRO A 6 -9.72 5.35 -6.67
CA PRO A 6 -9.18 4.43 -7.67
C PRO A 6 -8.61 3.19 -7.00
N ARG A 7 -8.72 2.04 -7.69
CA ARG A 7 -8.09 0.80 -7.23
C ARG A 7 -6.57 0.94 -7.35
N PRO A 8 -5.80 0.76 -6.26
CA PRO A 8 -4.34 0.80 -6.34
C PRO A 8 -3.81 -0.47 -7.03
N GLU A 9 -2.74 -0.33 -7.79
CA GLU A 9 -2.02 -1.45 -8.42
C GLU A 9 -0.90 -1.99 -7.51
N VAL A 10 -0.27 -1.10 -6.75
CA VAL A 10 0.79 -1.41 -5.79
C VAL A 10 0.69 -0.44 -4.61
N ILE A 11 1.04 -0.93 -3.42
CA ILE A 11 1.24 -0.11 -2.22
C ILE A 11 2.73 -0.10 -1.94
N ILE A 12 3.31 1.09 -1.82
CA ILE A 12 4.75 1.26 -1.60
C ILE A 12 4.97 1.74 -0.17
N THR A 13 5.90 1.10 0.54
CA THR A 13 6.39 1.51 1.85
C THR A 13 7.88 1.80 1.78
N HIS A 14 8.39 2.57 2.73
CA HIS A 14 9.83 2.72 2.87
C HIS A 14 10.44 1.43 3.46
N GLU A 15 11.60 1.04 2.96
CA GLU A 15 12.23 -0.25 3.23
C GLU A 15 12.68 -0.45 4.67
N SER A 16 12.94 0.64 5.40
CA SER A 16 13.40 0.62 6.79
C SER A 16 12.41 1.27 7.76
N ASP A 17 11.16 1.49 7.33
CA ASP A 17 10.13 2.14 8.13
C ASP A 17 9.11 1.13 8.67
N LEU A 18 9.11 0.93 9.99
CA LEU A 18 8.15 0.06 10.65
C LEU A 18 6.73 0.62 10.58
N ASP A 19 6.56 1.93 10.78
CA ASP A 19 5.25 2.57 10.74
C ASP A 19 4.71 2.54 9.31
N GLY A 20 5.59 2.73 8.33
CA GLY A 20 5.32 2.54 6.91
C GLY A 20 4.83 1.12 6.59
N LEU A 21 5.49 0.09 7.12
CA LEU A 21 5.04 -1.31 6.96
C LEU A 21 3.65 -1.53 7.56
N VAL A 22 3.41 -1.06 8.78
CA VAL A 22 2.09 -1.21 9.46
C VAL A 22 1.00 -0.50 8.65
N ALA A 23 1.24 0.74 8.21
CA ALA A 23 0.31 1.47 7.37
C ALA A 23 0.05 0.75 6.03
N GLY A 24 1.10 0.22 5.39
CA GLY A 24 1.00 -0.54 4.15
C GLY A 24 0.13 -1.79 4.26
N VAL A 25 0.28 -2.56 5.35
CA VAL A 25 -0.56 -3.73 5.63
C VAL A 25 -2.03 -3.33 5.87
N LEU A 26 -2.28 -2.21 6.57
CA LEU A 26 -3.65 -1.72 6.77
C LEU A 26 -4.30 -1.30 5.45
N LEU A 27 -3.54 -0.65 4.56
CA LEU A 27 -4.00 -0.29 3.22
C LEU A 27 -4.27 -1.52 2.35
N GLN A 28 -3.44 -2.55 2.43
CA GLN A 28 -3.67 -3.82 1.72
C GLN A 28 -4.98 -4.47 2.18
N ARG A 29 -5.26 -4.48 3.49
CA ARG A 29 -6.52 -5.00 4.05
C ARG A 29 -7.72 -4.15 3.66
N LEU A 30 -7.57 -2.82 3.61
CA LEU A 30 -8.61 -1.91 3.13
C LEU A 30 -8.92 -2.16 1.66
N ALA A 31 -7.90 -2.31 0.82
CA ALA A 31 -8.08 -2.63 -0.60
C ALA A 31 -8.79 -3.97 -0.80
N GLY A 32 -8.48 -4.97 0.04
CA GLY A 32 -9.22 -6.23 0.08
C GLY A 32 -10.71 -6.04 0.35
N LYS A 33 -11.08 -5.13 1.27
CA LYS A 33 -12.49 -4.82 1.57
C LYS A 33 -13.18 -3.99 0.49
N LEU A 34 -12.46 -3.06 -0.15
CA LEU A 34 -13.04 -2.13 -1.12
C LEU A 34 -13.13 -2.71 -2.53
N PHE A 35 -12.15 -3.52 -2.92
CA PHE A 35 -11.96 -3.97 -4.30
C PHE A 35 -11.94 -5.50 -4.45
N ASN A 36 -12.11 -6.25 -3.35
CA ASN A 36 -12.01 -7.72 -3.35
C ASN A 36 -10.73 -8.22 -4.03
N ALA A 37 -9.61 -7.53 -3.78
CA ALA A 37 -8.33 -7.78 -4.41
C ALA A 37 -7.19 -7.73 -3.38
N GLU A 38 -6.22 -8.62 -3.55
CA GLU A 38 -4.95 -8.56 -2.82
C GLU A 38 -3.98 -7.66 -3.59
N ILE A 39 -3.72 -6.47 -3.04
CA ILE A 39 -2.80 -5.52 -3.66
C ILE A 39 -1.39 -5.76 -3.13
N ARG A 40 -0.42 -5.85 -4.04
CA ARG A 40 0.98 -6.08 -3.69
C ARG A 40 1.52 -4.93 -2.84
N LEU A 41 2.24 -5.29 -1.78
CA LEU A 41 2.95 -4.38 -0.88
C LEU A 41 4.45 -4.49 -1.16
N GLU A 42 5.10 -3.37 -1.48
CA GLU A 42 6.53 -3.34 -1.81
C GLU A 42 7.29 -2.34 -0.98
N ALA A 43 8.44 -2.77 -0.47
CA ALA A 43 9.44 -1.88 0.10
C ALA A 43 10.21 -1.18 -1.05
N CYS A 44 10.08 0.14 -1.15
CA CYS A 44 10.87 0.94 -2.08
C CYS A 44 12.08 1.52 -1.35
N ASN A 45 13.26 1.30 -1.94
CA ASN A 45 14.55 1.73 -1.40
C ASN A 45 14.70 3.26 -1.45
N TYR A 46 15.20 3.87 -0.39
CA TYR A 46 15.49 5.30 -0.31
C TYR A 46 16.33 5.82 -1.50
N ASN A 47 17.26 5.02 -2.02
CA ASN A 47 18.09 5.39 -3.17
C ASN A 47 17.31 5.55 -4.48
N TYR A 48 16.06 5.08 -4.55
CA TYR A 48 15.17 5.32 -5.68
C TYR A 48 14.68 6.78 -5.75
N TRP A 49 14.64 7.47 -4.60
CA TRP A 49 14.09 8.82 -4.47
C TRP A 49 15.15 9.92 -4.38
N ARG A 50 16.44 9.55 -4.46
CA ARG A 50 17.57 10.46 -4.29
C ARG A 50 18.12 10.95 -5.63
#